data_AF-A0A0G1JPD1-F1
#
_entry.id   AF-A0A0G1JPD1-F1
#
_cell.length_a   1.000
_cell.length_b   1.000
_cell.length_c   1.000
_cell.angle_alpha   90.00
_cell.angle_beta   90.00
_cell.angle_gamma   90.00
#
_symmetry.space_group_name_H-M   'P 1'
#
loop_
_entity.id
_entity.type
_entity.pdbx_description
1 polymer ?
#
loop_
_entity_poly.entity_id
_entity_poly.type
_entity_poly.pdbx_seq_one_letter_code
_entity_poly.pdbx_strand_id
1 'polypeptide(L)'
;MTISGTISVGDTVTGVTSSKTGVVLQINNSTELVLTKVSGEFVSGETLNVSAAPQATTTSITNKNSALTVSLHAQYKNLAADNYRADIAAVPGTGNVLGVHQYKGVKYAFRANAGDTAVDMYKSTAGGWTQVVFGYEVAFTAASVAPAEGGTLTQGGVTAVMRRLVIQSGALAGGTAAGRMIIDTIAGGNFAAGAFTGGMTGTCSGIQTAITLVKGGRFEFVNYNFTGSADTFRMYGCDGANRAFEFDGSYFVPIATGMTTDTPKFITAYRNKLFLAFRGSLQFSTTGNPYMWTPLTGANEIGVGDTITGILPVAGGSSTGALAVFSRHTTSILYGSAADDFTMVLI
;
A
#
# COMPACT_ATOMS: atom_id res chain seq x y z
N MET A 1 -16.76 -4.15 -43.45
CA MET A 1 -15.48 -4.85 -43.72
C MET A 1 -15.76 -6.08 -44.57
N THR A 2 -14.75 -6.84 -44.98
CA THR A 2 -14.93 -8.13 -45.66
C THR A 2 -14.05 -9.15 -44.97
N ILE A 3 -14.66 -10.15 -44.33
CA ILE A 3 -13.95 -11.28 -43.70
C ILE A 3 -13.67 -12.32 -44.79
N SER A 4 -12.39 -12.63 -45.00
CA SER A 4 -11.90 -13.56 -46.03
C SER A 4 -11.32 -14.85 -45.46
N GLY A 5 -11.08 -14.89 -44.14
CA GLY A 5 -10.54 -16.05 -43.43
C GLY A 5 -11.28 -16.33 -42.13
N THR A 6 -10.60 -16.93 -41.16
CA THR A 6 -11.17 -17.34 -39.87
C THR A 6 -10.90 -16.29 -38.81
N ILE A 7 -11.97 -15.77 -38.22
CA ILE A 7 -11.96 -14.90 -37.03
C ILE A 7 -12.92 -15.52 -36.03
N SER A 8 -12.52 -15.56 -34.76
CA SER A 8 -13.33 -16.06 -33.64
C SER A 8 -13.53 -14.99 -32.57
N VAL A 9 -14.56 -15.15 -31.75
CA VAL A 9 -14.74 -14.33 -30.54
C VAL A 9 -13.56 -14.57 -29.60
N GLY A 10 -12.98 -13.49 -29.07
CA GLY A 10 -11.78 -13.50 -28.24
C GLY A 10 -10.47 -13.25 -29.01
N ASP A 11 -10.47 -13.38 -30.34
CA ASP A 11 -9.28 -13.09 -31.14
C ASP A 11 -8.88 -11.61 -31.02
N THR A 12 -7.57 -11.37 -31.00
CA THR A 12 -7.02 -10.02 -31.16
C THR A 12 -6.75 -9.77 -32.63
N VAL A 13 -7.52 -8.87 -33.24
CA VAL A 13 -7.26 -8.38 -34.60
C VAL A 13 -6.26 -7.24 -34.56
N THR A 14 -5.32 -7.23 -35.51
CA THR A 14 -4.30 -6.19 -35.66
C THR A 14 -4.34 -5.60 -37.07
N GLY A 15 -4.50 -4.29 -37.18
CA GLY A 15 -4.45 -3.57 -38.45
C GLY A 15 -3.03 -3.51 -38.98
N VAL A 16 -2.81 -3.99 -40.21
CA VAL A 16 -1.48 -4.05 -40.81
C VAL A 16 -0.91 -2.65 -41.06
N THR A 17 -1.75 -1.70 -41.46
CA THR A 17 -1.32 -0.33 -41.77
C THR A 17 -1.28 0.52 -40.51
N SER A 18 -2.32 0.45 -39.68
CA SER A 18 -2.48 1.30 -38.50
C SER A 18 -1.70 0.81 -37.27
N SER A 19 -1.30 -0.47 -37.26
CA SER A 19 -0.79 -1.17 -36.08
C SER A 19 -1.74 -1.13 -34.86
N LYS A 20 -3.03 -0.80 -35.08
CA LYS A 20 -4.04 -0.78 -34.02
C LYS A 20 -4.59 -2.17 -33.79
N THR A 21 -5.01 -2.41 -32.56
CA THR A 21 -5.48 -3.70 -32.08
C THR A 21 -6.88 -3.57 -31.52
N GLY A 22 -7.65 -4.66 -31.57
CA GLY A 22 -8.93 -4.78 -30.90
C GLY A 22 -9.25 -6.25 -30.62
N VAL A 23 -10.01 -6.51 -29.56
CA VAL A 23 -10.47 -7.86 -29.20
C VAL A 23 -11.88 -8.06 -29.74
N VAL A 24 -12.11 -9.14 -30.48
CA VAL A 24 -13.41 -9.46 -31.07
C VAL A 24 -14.37 -9.91 -29.97
N LEU A 25 -15.45 -9.15 -29.76
CA LEU A 25 -16.54 -9.51 -28.85
C LEU A 25 -17.62 -10.33 -29.55
N GLN A 26 -17.91 -9.99 -30.81
CA GLN A 26 -18.98 -10.61 -31.59
C GLN A 26 -18.72 -10.44 -33.08
N ILE A 27 -19.14 -11.44 -33.85
CA ILE A 27 -19.15 -11.42 -35.33
C ILE A 27 -20.62 -11.39 -35.73
N ASN A 28 -21.14 -10.24 -36.16
CA ASN A 28 -22.55 -10.12 -36.51
C ASN A 28 -22.85 -10.75 -37.87
N ASN A 29 -21.91 -10.62 -38.80
CA ASN A 29 -21.98 -11.15 -40.15
C ASN A 29 -20.58 -11.02 -40.80
N SER A 30 -20.44 -11.42 -42.06
CA SER A 30 -19.18 -11.35 -42.83
C SER A 30 -18.66 -9.92 -43.06
N THR A 31 -19.42 -8.90 -42.67
CA THR A 31 -19.09 -7.49 -42.90
C THR A 31 -19.02 -6.62 -41.65
N GLU A 32 -19.31 -7.16 -40.47
CA GLU A 32 -19.37 -6.41 -39.21
C GLU A 32 -18.78 -7.21 -38.03
N LEU A 33 -17.76 -6.63 -37.40
CA LEU A 33 -17.17 -7.09 -36.14
C LEU A 33 -17.43 -6.08 -35.04
N VAL A 34 -17.77 -6.58 -33.85
CA VAL A 34 -17.84 -5.78 -32.63
C VAL A 34 -16.54 -5.97 -31.87
N LEU A 35 -15.84 -4.87 -31.60
CA LEU A 35 -14.53 -4.89 -30.95
C LEU A 35 -14.58 -4.20 -29.58
N THR A 36 -13.77 -4.68 -28.64
CA THR A 36 -13.39 -3.97 -27.40
C THR A 36 -11.87 -3.80 -27.34
N LYS A 37 -11.36 -3.15 -26.29
CA LYS A 37 -9.92 -2.94 -26.05
C LYS A 37 -9.20 -2.35 -27.28
N VAL A 38 -9.90 -1.47 -27.99
CA VAL A 38 -9.42 -0.87 -29.23
C VAL A 38 -8.33 0.16 -28.91
N SER A 39 -7.11 -0.03 -29.43
CA SER A 39 -5.94 0.80 -29.12
C SER A 39 -5.81 2.08 -29.98
N GLY A 40 -6.73 2.27 -30.92
CA GLY A 40 -6.84 3.46 -31.77
C GLY A 40 -7.73 3.20 -32.98
N GLU A 41 -7.81 4.16 -33.89
CA GLU A 41 -8.64 4.02 -35.08
C GLU A 41 -7.96 3.15 -36.14
N PHE A 42 -8.71 2.16 -36.65
CA PHE A 42 -8.35 1.43 -37.85
C PHE A 42 -8.58 2.32 -39.09
N VAL A 43 -7.69 2.18 -40.08
CA VAL A 43 -7.74 2.85 -41.39
C VAL A 43 -8.70 2.10 -42.31
N SER A 44 -9.41 2.81 -43.18
CA SER A 44 -10.25 2.19 -44.20
C SER A 44 -9.40 1.50 -45.28
N GLY A 45 -9.78 0.29 -45.70
CA GLY A 45 -9.05 -0.49 -46.70
C GLY A 45 -7.86 -1.27 -46.15
N GLU A 46 -7.65 -1.30 -44.83
CA GLU A 46 -6.51 -2.02 -44.25
C GLU A 46 -6.82 -3.50 -43.99
N THR A 47 -5.80 -4.34 -44.10
CA THR A 47 -5.88 -5.74 -43.73
C THR A 47 -5.86 -5.90 -42.20
N LEU A 48 -6.74 -6.76 -41.69
CA LEU A 48 -6.75 -7.20 -40.30
C LEU A 48 -6.11 -8.58 -40.21
N ASN A 49 -5.05 -8.66 -39.40
CA ASN A 49 -4.38 -9.91 -39.08
C ASN A 49 -4.90 -10.49 -37.76
N VAL A 50 -5.02 -11.81 -37.70
CA VAL A 50 -5.08 -12.59 -36.45
C VAL A 50 -3.85 -13.47 -36.42
N SER A 51 -3.05 -13.40 -35.34
CA SER A 51 -1.78 -14.14 -35.23
C SER A 51 -0.86 -13.94 -36.44
N ALA A 52 -0.75 -12.69 -36.92
CA ALA A 52 0.01 -12.28 -38.11
C ALA A 52 -0.49 -12.82 -39.47
N ALA A 53 -1.58 -13.58 -39.52
CA ALA A 53 -2.19 -14.04 -40.77
C ALA A 53 -3.37 -13.14 -41.18
N PRO A 54 -3.48 -12.73 -42.46
CA PRO A 54 -4.56 -11.87 -42.94
C PRO A 54 -5.91 -12.59 -42.93
N GLN A 55 -6.90 -12.02 -42.25
CA GLN A 55 -8.24 -12.63 -42.09
C GLN A 55 -9.39 -11.76 -42.60
N ALA A 56 -9.21 -10.44 -42.67
CA ALA A 56 -10.23 -9.53 -43.16
C ALA A 56 -9.62 -8.25 -43.75
N THR A 57 -10.43 -7.47 -44.47
CA THR A 57 -10.09 -6.11 -44.91
C THR A 57 -11.15 -5.13 -44.42
N THR A 58 -10.75 -4.04 -43.74
CA THR A 58 -11.67 -2.99 -43.32
C THR A 58 -12.20 -2.23 -44.55
N THR A 59 -13.45 -1.79 -44.50
CA THR A 59 -14.08 -1.02 -45.60
C THR A 59 -14.50 0.38 -45.16
N SER A 60 -14.26 0.70 -43.90
CA SER A 60 -14.61 1.96 -43.26
C SER A 60 -13.66 2.21 -42.10
N ILE A 61 -13.63 3.45 -41.62
CA ILE A 61 -13.04 3.78 -40.32
C ILE A 61 -13.83 3.12 -39.18
N THR A 62 -13.24 3.11 -37.98
CA THR A 62 -13.86 2.54 -36.78
C THR A 62 -14.99 3.43 -36.28
N ASN A 63 -16.17 2.86 -36.07
CA ASN A 63 -17.32 3.59 -35.52
C ASN A 63 -17.55 3.20 -34.06
N LYS A 64 -17.35 4.16 -33.15
CA LYS A 64 -17.51 3.94 -31.71
C LYS A 64 -18.96 4.11 -31.28
N ASN A 65 -19.48 3.17 -30.47
CA ASN A 65 -20.83 3.23 -29.90
C ASN A 65 -21.96 3.35 -30.94
N SER A 66 -21.77 2.76 -32.12
CA SER A 66 -22.70 2.91 -33.26
C SER A 66 -23.59 1.69 -33.48
N ALA A 67 -23.99 1.00 -32.41
CA ALA A 67 -24.92 -0.10 -32.51
C ALA A 67 -26.27 0.39 -33.08
N LEU A 68 -26.85 -0.37 -34.01
CA LEU A 68 -28.07 0.03 -34.74
C LEU A 68 -29.30 0.23 -33.86
N THR A 69 -29.36 -0.44 -32.71
CA THR A 69 -30.46 -0.33 -31.76
C THR A 69 -29.95 -0.20 -30.34
N VAL A 70 -30.76 0.39 -29.46
CA VAL A 70 -30.46 0.49 -28.02
C VAL A 70 -30.29 -0.89 -27.36
N SER A 71 -30.99 -1.91 -27.87
CA SER A 71 -30.88 -3.29 -27.39
C SER A 71 -29.51 -3.89 -27.74
N LEU A 72 -29.07 -3.77 -29.00
CA LEU A 72 -27.74 -4.21 -29.42
C LEU A 72 -26.63 -3.45 -28.68
N HIS A 73 -26.83 -2.14 -28.47
CA HIS A 73 -25.88 -1.35 -27.69
C HIS A 73 -25.71 -1.88 -26.26
N ALA A 74 -26.81 -2.26 -25.60
CA ALA A 74 -26.77 -2.85 -24.27
C ALA A 74 -26.08 -4.22 -24.28
N GLN A 75 -26.35 -5.06 -25.28
CA GLN A 75 -25.71 -6.38 -25.44
C GLN A 75 -24.19 -6.25 -25.62
N TYR A 76 -23.72 -5.38 -26.52
CA TYR A 76 -22.29 -5.19 -26.74
C TYR A 76 -21.57 -4.60 -25.53
N LYS A 77 -22.24 -3.71 -24.77
CA LYS A 77 -21.72 -3.23 -23.50
C LYS A 77 -21.61 -4.34 -22.45
N ASN A 78 -22.57 -5.26 -22.40
CA ASN A 78 -22.51 -6.41 -21.50
C ASN A 78 -21.36 -7.36 -21.87
N LEU A 79 -21.20 -7.69 -23.16
CA LEU A 79 -20.06 -8.48 -23.66
C LEU A 79 -18.71 -7.81 -23.38
N ALA A 80 -18.62 -6.50 -23.58
CA ALA A 80 -17.42 -5.74 -23.22
C ALA A 80 -17.15 -5.84 -21.72
N ALA A 81 -18.17 -5.65 -20.89
CA ALA A 81 -18.03 -5.74 -19.43
C ALA A 81 -17.58 -7.13 -18.99
N ASP A 82 -18.10 -8.20 -19.58
CA ASP A 82 -17.69 -9.57 -19.30
C ASP A 82 -16.22 -9.81 -19.69
N ASN A 83 -15.80 -9.31 -20.88
CA ASN A 83 -14.41 -9.39 -21.32
C ASN A 83 -13.45 -8.63 -20.40
N TYR A 84 -13.83 -7.44 -19.93
CA TYR A 84 -13.04 -6.67 -18.96
C TYR A 84 -13.04 -7.29 -17.56
N ARG A 85 -14.12 -7.96 -17.14
CA ARG A 85 -14.15 -8.68 -15.85
C ARG A 85 -13.15 -9.83 -15.82
N ALA A 86 -12.92 -10.50 -16.95
CA ALA A 86 -11.91 -11.55 -17.06
C ALA A 86 -10.47 -11.04 -16.84
N ASP A 87 -10.21 -9.75 -17.08
CA ASP A 87 -8.89 -9.15 -16.82
C ASP A 87 -8.65 -8.85 -15.33
N ILE A 88 -9.70 -8.86 -14.51
CA ILE A 88 -9.60 -8.56 -13.08
C ILE A 88 -9.06 -9.80 -12.36
N ALA A 89 -7.73 -9.89 -12.28
CA ALA A 89 -7.07 -10.94 -11.51
C ALA A 89 -7.38 -10.81 -10.02
N ALA A 90 -7.60 -11.95 -9.37
CA ALA A 90 -7.65 -12.02 -7.92
C ALA A 90 -6.28 -11.67 -7.31
N VAL A 91 -6.28 -11.06 -6.12
CA VAL A 91 -5.06 -10.85 -5.34
C VAL A 91 -4.43 -12.22 -5.05
N PRO A 92 -3.17 -12.50 -5.38
CA PRO A 92 -2.56 -13.80 -5.10
C PRO A 92 -2.55 -14.14 -3.61
N GLY A 93 -2.56 -15.44 -3.30
CA GLY A 93 -2.61 -15.95 -1.92
C GLY A 93 -3.86 -16.77 -1.62
N THR A 94 -4.08 -17.07 -0.34
CA THR A 94 -5.17 -17.94 0.14
C THR A 94 -6.11 -17.21 1.08
N GLY A 95 -7.24 -17.83 1.43
CA GLY A 95 -8.22 -17.27 2.37
C GLY A 95 -8.84 -15.94 1.91
N ASN A 96 -9.36 -15.17 2.85
CA ASN A 96 -9.95 -13.86 2.54
C ASN A 96 -8.85 -12.79 2.38
N VAL A 97 -9.13 -11.76 1.58
CA VAL A 97 -8.35 -10.52 1.61
C VAL A 97 -8.53 -9.86 2.99
N LEU A 98 -7.42 -9.53 3.65
CA LEU A 98 -7.37 -9.04 5.03
C LEU A 98 -7.51 -7.52 5.11
N GLY A 99 -7.18 -6.82 4.03
CA GLY A 99 -7.42 -5.38 3.88
C GLY A 99 -7.00 -4.88 2.50
N VAL A 100 -7.64 -3.80 2.04
CA VAL A 100 -7.29 -3.10 0.80
C VAL A 100 -7.30 -1.61 1.09
N HIS A 101 -6.28 -0.90 0.63
CA HIS A 101 -6.19 0.55 0.79
C HIS A 101 -5.63 1.23 -0.45
N GLN A 102 -6.04 2.47 -0.69
CA GLN A 102 -5.50 3.27 -1.78
C GLN A 102 -4.49 4.29 -1.23
N TYR A 103 -3.30 4.31 -1.82
CA TYR A 103 -2.24 5.26 -1.47
C TYR A 103 -1.57 5.79 -2.74
N LYS A 104 -1.49 7.12 -2.87
CA LYS A 104 -0.97 7.84 -4.06
C LYS A 104 -1.52 7.31 -5.40
N GLY A 105 -2.81 6.98 -5.44
CA GLY A 105 -3.50 6.47 -6.63
C GLY A 105 -3.30 4.99 -6.94
N VAL A 106 -2.46 4.28 -6.18
CA VAL A 106 -2.24 2.82 -6.32
C VAL A 106 -3.02 2.09 -5.24
N LYS A 107 -3.63 0.96 -5.58
CA LYS A 107 -4.33 0.08 -4.62
C LYS A 107 -3.35 -0.95 -4.10
N TYR A 108 -3.37 -1.15 -2.79
CA TYR A 108 -2.57 -2.17 -2.11
C TYR A 108 -3.51 -3.14 -1.39
N ALA A 109 -3.25 -4.43 -1.54
CA ALA A 109 -4.03 -5.49 -0.92
C ALA A 109 -3.15 -6.38 -0.04
N PHE A 110 -3.68 -6.77 1.11
CA PHE A 110 -3.01 -7.64 2.07
C PHE A 110 -3.74 -8.97 2.14
N ARG A 111 -3.03 -10.08 1.92
CA ARG A 111 -3.62 -11.42 1.90
C ARG A 111 -2.63 -12.45 2.43
N ALA A 112 -3.15 -13.52 3.04
CA ALA A 112 -2.31 -14.65 3.43
C ALA A 112 -1.59 -15.24 2.20
N ASN A 113 -0.31 -15.56 2.35
CA ASN A 113 0.50 -16.16 1.30
C ASN A 113 -0.04 -17.56 0.92
N ALA A 114 0.47 -18.14 -0.16
CA ALA A 114 0.01 -19.44 -0.65
C ALA A 114 0.17 -20.58 0.37
N GLY A 115 1.21 -20.49 1.22
CA GLY A 115 1.49 -21.45 2.28
C GLY A 115 0.72 -21.19 3.59
N ASP A 116 -0.09 -20.13 3.66
CA ASP A 116 -0.88 -19.74 4.82
C ASP A 116 -0.04 -19.46 6.11
N THR A 117 1.21 -19.05 5.94
CA THR A 117 2.19 -18.84 7.03
C THR A 117 2.45 -17.36 7.36
N ALA A 118 2.19 -16.47 6.40
CA ALA A 118 2.45 -15.03 6.53
C ALA A 118 1.44 -14.24 5.69
N VAL A 119 1.44 -12.91 5.86
CA VAL A 119 0.68 -11.99 5.01
C VAL A 119 1.62 -11.31 4.02
N ASP A 120 1.24 -11.35 2.75
CA ASP A 120 1.88 -10.63 1.67
C ASP A 120 1.10 -9.36 1.34
N MET A 121 1.82 -8.31 0.95
CA MET A 121 1.27 -7.08 0.39
C MET A 121 1.43 -7.10 -1.12
N TYR A 122 0.37 -6.78 -1.85
CA TYR A 122 0.35 -6.70 -3.32
C TYR A 122 -0.04 -5.30 -3.77
N LYS A 123 0.62 -4.77 -4.81
CA LYS A 123 0.26 -3.53 -5.48
C LYS A 123 -0.49 -3.82 -6.78
N SER A 124 -1.52 -3.02 -7.08
CA SER A 124 -2.23 -3.07 -8.35
C SER A 124 -1.36 -2.50 -9.48
N THR A 125 -1.33 -3.16 -10.62
CA THR A 125 -0.68 -2.74 -11.85
C THR A 125 -1.61 -2.92 -13.05
N ALA A 126 -1.23 -2.43 -14.23
CA ALA A 126 -1.98 -2.69 -15.45
C ALA A 126 -2.05 -4.18 -15.83
N GLY A 127 -1.08 -4.99 -15.40
CA GLY A 127 -1.02 -6.43 -15.64
C GLY A 127 -1.56 -7.29 -14.49
N GLY A 128 -2.23 -6.71 -13.50
CA GLY A 128 -2.72 -7.41 -12.30
C GLY A 128 -1.93 -7.05 -11.05
N TRP A 129 -1.79 -8.00 -10.13
CA TRP A 129 -1.18 -7.75 -8.82
C TRP A 129 0.29 -8.15 -8.79
N THR A 130 1.14 -7.28 -8.28
CA THR A 130 2.57 -7.57 -8.05
C THR A 130 2.86 -7.52 -6.57
N GLN A 131 3.57 -8.51 -6.04
CA GLN A 131 3.95 -8.52 -4.63
C GLN A 131 4.91 -7.35 -4.32
N VAL A 132 4.69 -6.70 -3.18
CA VAL A 132 5.61 -5.73 -2.59
C VAL A 132 6.58 -6.52 -1.71
N VAL A 133 7.87 -6.49 -2.07
CA VAL A 133 8.91 -7.16 -1.29
C VAL A 133 9.31 -6.27 -0.12
N PHE A 134 9.29 -6.82 1.09
CA PHE A 134 9.77 -6.12 2.28
C PHE A 134 11.28 -6.24 2.42
N GLY A 135 11.87 -5.26 3.11
CA GLY A 135 13.29 -5.26 3.44
C GLY A 135 13.61 -5.98 4.75
N TYR A 136 14.68 -5.55 5.36
CA TYR A 136 15.17 -6.01 6.65
C TYR A 136 15.21 -4.82 7.61
N GLU A 137 15.11 -5.10 8.91
CA GLU A 137 15.33 -4.11 9.96
C GLU A 137 16.58 -4.45 10.77
N VAL A 138 17.32 -3.42 11.19
CA VAL A 138 18.49 -3.54 12.08
C VAL A 138 18.36 -2.49 13.17
N ALA A 139 18.39 -2.92 14.44
CA ALA A 139 18.45 -1.98 15.54
C ALA A 139 19.84 -1.33 15.63
N PHE A 140 19.88 -0.05 15.99
CA PHE A 140 21.12 0.69 16.19
C PHE A 140 21.07 1.57 17.44
N THR A 141 22.25 1.93 17.92
CA THR A 141 22.46 2.94 18.96
C THR A 141 23.63 3.85 18.59
N ALA A 142 23.77 4.94 19.35
CA ALA A 142 24.88 5.89 19.25
C ALA A 142 25.13 6.46 17.85
N ALA A 143 24.05 6.65 17.07
CA ALA A 143 24.20 7.23 15.73
C ALA A 143 24.41 8.75 15.83
N SER A 144 25.37 9.26 15.04
CA SER A 144 25.71 10.70 15.03
C SER A 144 25.36 11.43 13.73
N VAL A 145 25.09 10.69 12.66
CA VAL A 145 24.70 11.25 11.35
C VAL A 145 23.66 10.37 10.68
N ALA A 146 22.73 10.98 9.95
CA ALA A 146 21.80 10.25 9.12
C ALA A 146 22.50 9.81 7.82
N PRO A 147 22.46 8.51 7.46
CA PRO A 147 22.82 8.09 6.13
C PRO A 147 21.80 8.63 5.12
N ALA A 148 22.24 8.88 3.89
CA ALA A 148 21.32 9.20 2.80
C ALA A 148 20.43 7.97 2.49
N GLU A 149 19.13 8.20 2.25
CA GLU A 149 18.26 7.16 1.67
C GLU A 149 18.77 6.78 0.28
N GLY A 150 18.82 5.48 0.00
CA GLY A 150 19.48 4.89 -1.17
C GLY A 150 21.01 4.77 -1.04
N GLY A 151 21.62 5.29 0.02
CA GLY A 151 23.05 5.17 0.28
C GLY A 151 23.47 3.75 0.67
N THR A 152 24.75 3.43 0.52
CA THR A 152 25.31 2.15 0.95
C THR A 152 25.77 2.25 2.42
N LEU A 153 25.32 1.32 3.24
CA LEU A 153 25.85 1.05 4.58
C LEU A 153 26.92 -0.02 4.48
N THR A 154 27.97 0.09 5.30
CA THR A 154 29.05 -0.91 5.35
C THR A 154 29.50 -1.19 6.77
N GLN A 155 29.56 -2.48 7.12
CA GLN A 155 30.16 -2.99 8.36
C GLN A 155 31.16 -4.10 8.00
N GLY A 156 32.45 -3.79 8.04
CA GLY A 156 33.49 -4.69 7.54
C GLY A 156 33.30 -5.00 6.06
N GLY A 157 33.14 -6.29 5.71
CA GLY A 157 32.88 -6.74 4.33
C GLY A 157 31.38 -6.82 3.96
N VAL A 158 30.48 -6.46 4.87
CA VAL A 158 29.03 -6.56 4.65
C VAL A 158 28.48 -5.21 4.22
N THR A 159 27.68 -5.21 3.15
CA THR A 159 27.04 -4.01 2.61
C THR A 159 25.52 -4.16 2.53
N ALA A 160 24.78 -3.07 2.68
CA ALA A 160 23.36 -3.00 2.37
C ALA A 160 22.96 -1.61 1.89
N VAL A 161 21.81 -1.49 1.25
CA VAL A 161 21.27 -0.19 0.83
C VAL A 161 20.31 0.32 1.92
N MET A 162 20.53 1.57 2.34
CA MET A 162 19.72 2.23 3.34
C MET A 162 18.40 2.70 2.76
N ARG A 163 17.28 2.34 3.38
CA ARG A 163 15.94 2.73 2.91
C ARG A 163 15.25 3.72 3.83
N ARG A 164 15.39 3.55 5.15
CA ARG A 164 14.79 4.47 6.14
C ARG A 164 15.59 4.46 7.44
N LEU A 165 15.90 5.63 7.97
CA LEU A 165 16.39 5.77 9.35
C LEU A 165 15.22 6.11 10.27
N VAL A 166 14.93 5.23 11.22
CA VAL A 166 13.89 5.43 12.24
C VAL A 166 14.57 5.76 13.56
N ILE A 167 14.42 7.00 14.02
CA ILE A 167 14.93 7.44 15.33
C ILE A 167 13.80 7.32 16.35
N GLN A 168 14.03 6.52 17.39
CA GLN A 168 13.06 6.25 18.45
C GLN A 168 13.44 6.91 19.77
N SER A 169 14.72 7.24 19.94
CA SER A 169 15.22 8.02 21.07
C SER A 169 16.55 8.70 20.72
N GLY A 170 16.96 9.65 21.58
CA GLY A 170 18.20 10.40 21.40
C GLY A 170 18.18 11.34 20.18
N ALA A 171 19.34 11.88 19.84
CA ALA A 171 19.50 12.81 18.73
C ALA A 171 20.83 12.56 17.99
N LEU A 172 20.80 12.73 16.67
CA LEU A 172 21.98 12.57 15.81
C LEU A 172 23.08 13.55 16.21
N ALA A 173 22.74 14.83 16.38
CA ALA A 173 23.72 15.85 16.78
C ALA A 173 24.41 15.54 18.12
N GLY A 174 23.77 14.77 19.00
CA GLY A 174 24.33 14.34 20.27
C GLY A 174 25.08 13.00 20.22
N GLY A 175 25.12 12.32 19.08
CA GLY A 175 25.69 10.97 18.96
C GLY A 175 24.96 9.94 19.81
N THR A 176 23.70 10.20 20.17
CA THR A 176 22.91 9.36 21.08
C THR A 176 21.68 8.74 20.41
N ALA A 177 21.48 9.00 19.10
CA ALA A 177 20.31 8.49 18.40
C ALA A 177 20.31 6.95 18.43
N ALA A 178 19.15 6.40 18.78
CA ALA A 178 18.89 4.97 18.76
C ALA A 178 17.53 4.71 18.10
N GLY A 179 17.42 3.55 17.48
CA GLY A 179 16.21 3.14 16.78
C GLY A 179 16.47 2.00 15.82
N ARG A 180 15.87 2.07 14.62
CA ARG A 180 16.03 1.04 13.59
C ARG A 180 16.37 1.62 12.22
N MET A 181 17.20 0.89 11.49
CA MET A 181 17.42 1.10 10.06
C MET A 181 16.58 0.10 9.30
N ILE A 182 15.91 0.56 8.25
CA ILE A 182 15.31 -0.31 7.24
C ILE A 182 16.29 -0.37 6.07
N ILE A 183 16.67 -1.59 5.70
CA ILE A 183 17.68 -1.86 4.68
C ILE A 183 17.19 -2.91 3.69
N ASP A 184 17.80 -2.96 2.52
CA ASP A 184 17.69 -4.08 1.58
C ASP A 184 19.01 -4.33 0.84
N THR A 185 18.99 -5.22 -0.17
CA THR A 185 20.15 -5.54 -1.01
C THR A 185 21.40 -5.84 -0.18
N ILE A 186 21.27 -6.73 0.81
CA ILE A 186 22.38 -7.13 1.67
C ILE A 186 23.33 -8.04 0.89
N ALA A 187 24.64 -7.77 0.98
CA ALA A 187 25.69 -8.55 0.36
C ALA A 187 26.89 -8.74 1.31
N GLY A 188 27.67 -9.79 1.09
CA GLY A 188 28.87 -10.07 1.89
C GLY A 188 28.63 -10.76 3.23
N GLY A 189 27.38 -11.10 3.56
CA GLY A 189 27.02 -11.84 4.79
C GLY A 189 25.96 -11.11 5.61
N ASN A 190 26.12 -11.14 6.94
CA ASN A 190 25.18 -10.55 7.89
C ASN A 190 25.86 -9.42 8.67
N PHE A 191 25.08 -8.38 8.99
CA PHE A 191 25.47 -7.45 10.04
C PHE A 191 25.63 -8.20 11.36
N ALA A 192 26.45 -7.64 12.24
CA ALA A 192 26.67 -8.16 13.57
C ALA A 192 26.57 -7.03 14.61
N ALA A 193 26.41 -7.41 15.87
CA ALA A 193 26.52 -6.46 16.96
C ALA A 193 27.91 -5.81 16.93
N GLY A 194 27.96 -4.48 16.88
CA GLY A 194 29.22 -3.74 16.80
C GLY A 194 29.14 -2.44 16.01
N ALA A 195 30.23 -1.69 16.04
CA ALA A 195 30.34 -0.42 15.34
C ALA A 195 30.26 -0.59 13.83
N PHE A 196 29.71 0.41 13.15
CA PHE A 196 29.80 0.56 11.70
C PHE A 196 29.98 2.04 11.37
N THR A 197 30.81 2.32 10.37
CA THR A 197 31.21 3.68 9.97
C THR A 197 31.00 3.95 8.48
N GLY A 198 30.63 2.93 7.70
CA GLY A 198 30.30 3.09 6.29
C GLY A 198 28.85 3.56 6.13
N GLY A 199 28.67 4.77 5.59
CA GLY A 199 27.37 5.40 5.34
C GLY A 199 26.79 6.16 6.55
N MET A 200 27.06 5.69 7.77
CA MET A 200 26.81 6.41 9.02
C MET A 200 27.74 5.89 10.12
N THR A 201 27.95 6.69 11.16
CA THR A 201 28.62 6.27 12.39
C THR A 201 27.57 5.87 13.41
N GLY A 202 27.66 4.64 13.92
CA GLY A 202 26.79 4.12 14.98
C GLY A 202 27.18 2.70 15.39
N THR A 203 26.36 2.06 16.23
CA THR A 203 26.54 0.67 16.64
C THR A 203 25.29 -0.14 16.27
N CYS A 204 25.45 -1.19 15.47
CA CYS A 204 24.40 -2.19 15.26
C CYS A 204 24.21 -2.97 16.55
N SER A 205 22.97 -3.15 16.99
CA SER A 205 22.65 -3.90 18.20
C SER A 205 22.59 -5.41 17.98
N GLY A 206 22.71 -5.87 16.73
CA GLY A 206 22.64 -7.28 16.38
C GLY A 206 22.54 -7.51 14.87
N ILE A 207 22.24 -8.75 14.51
CA ILE A 207 21.98 -9.18 13.14
C ILE A 207 20.70 -8.52 12.59
N GLN A 208 20.68 -8.26 11.29
CA GLN A 208 19.46 -7.83 10.60
C GLN A 208 18.41 -8.94 10.56
N THR A 209 17.14 -8.57 10.68
CA THR A 209 16.00 -9.50 10.59
C THR A 209 15.09 -9.13 9.43
N ALA A 210 14.56 -10.13 8.72
CA ALA A 210 13.58 -9.91 7.67
C ALA A 210 12.31 -9.28 8.25
N ILE A 211 11.76 -8.29 7.54
CA ILE A 211 10.46 -7.71 7.90
C ILE A 211 9.38 -8.67 7.39
N THR A 212 8.57 -9.19 8.30
CA THR A 212 7.50 -10.15 8.00
C THR A 212 6.22 -9.75 8.71
N LEU A 213 5.07 -10.06 8.09
CA LEU A 213 3.76 -9.95 8.71
C LEU A 213 3.22 -11.35 9.00
N VAL A 214 2.95 -11.66 10.27
CA VAL A 214 2.31 -12.92 10.65
C VAL A 214 0.87 -12.95 10.17
N LYS A 215 0.34 -14.13 9.89
CA LYS A 215 -1.07 -14.30 9.57
C LYS A 215 -1.93 -13.94 10.78
N GLY A 216 -2.94 -13.10 10.56
CA GLY A 216 -3.94 -12.76 11.56
C GLY A 216 -4.58 -11.41 11.27
N GLY A 217 -5.58 -11.06 12.06
CA GLY A 217 -6.12 -9.70 12.07
C GLY A 217 -6.94 -9.29 10.85
N ARG A 218 -7.34 -8.02 10.84
CA ARG A 218 -7.91 -7.31 9.68
C ARG A 218 -7.28 -5.94 9.66
N PHE A 219 -6.75 -5.54 8.51
CA PHE A 219 -6.03 -4.28 8.44
C PHE A 219 -6.97 -3.08 8.48
N GLU A 220 -6.59 -2.10 9.29
CA GLU A 220 -7.10 -0.73 9.25
C GLU A 220 -5.96 0.20 8.80
N PHE A 221 -6.33 1.28 8.10
CA PHE A 221 -5.36 2.17 7.46
C PHE A 221 -5.74 3.63 7.65
N VAL A 222 -4.72 4.48 7.68
CA VAL A 222 -4.86 5.94 7.57
C VAL A 222 -3.73 6.48 6.68
N ASN A 223 -4.06 7.38 5.75
CA ASN A 223 -3.01 8.13 5.05
C ASN A 223 -2.87 9.49 5.72
N TYR A 224 -1.65 9.87 6.08
CA TYR A 224 -1.41 11.13 6.78
C TYR A 224 0.00 11.69 6.47
N ASN A 225 0.17 12.99 6.71
CA ASN A 225 1.45 13.68 6.58
C ASN A 225 1.79 14.40 7.88
N PHE A 226 2.83 13.94 8.58
CA PHE A 226 3.23 14.50 9.88
C PHE A 226 4.23 15.67 9.79
N THR A 227 4.89 15.85 8.65
CA THR A 227 6.00 16.83 8.50
C THR A 227 5.74 17.89 7.42
N GLY A 228 4.56 17.90 6.79
CA GLY A 228 4.09 18.96 5.90
C GLY A 228 4.59 18.90 4.45
N SER A 229 5.55 18.03 4.11
CA SER A 229 6.01 17.83 2.73
C SER A 229 5.11 16.87 1.95
N ALA A 230 4.83 17.11 0.67
CA ALA A 230 4.08 16.15 -0.14
C ALA A 230 4.80 14.78 -0.23
N ASP A 231 6.12 14.77 -0.13
CA ASP A 231 6.94 13.57 -0.15
C ASP A 231 6.79 12.71 1.10
N THR A 232 6.33 13.31 2.20
CA THR A 232 6.12 12.66 3.51
C THR A 232 4.65 12.37 3.79
N PHE A 233 3.78 12.46 2.78
CA PHE A 233 2.48 11.80 2.84
C PHE A 233 2.68 10.30 2.78
N ARG A 234 2.23 9.57 3.81
CA ARG A 234 2.48 8.14 3.99
C ARG A 234 1.19 7.39 4.30
N MET A 235 1.21 6.10 4.01
CA MET A 235 0.20 5.15 4.48
C MET A 235 0.64 4.59 5.82
N TYR A 236 -0.24 4.57 6.80
CA TYR A 236 -0.05 3.87 8.07
C TYR A 236 -1.10 2.78 8.20
N GLY A 237 -0.76 1.67 8.84
CA GLY A 237 -1.73 0.62 9.10
C GLY A 237 -1.39 -0.25 10.30
N CYS A 238 -2.40 -0.99 10.76
CA CYS A 238 -2.29 -2.05 11.76
C CYS A 238 -3.38 -3.10 11.54
N ASP A 239 -3.29 -4.26 12.19
CA ASP A 239 -4.24 -5.36 11.98
C ASP A 239 -4.67 -6.10 13.25
N GLY A 240 -4.07 -5.78 14.40
CA GLY A 240 -4.27 -6.49 15.67
C GLY A 240 -3.44 -7.77 15.83
N ALA A 241 -2.54 -8.09 14.89
CA ALA A 241 -1.66 -9.26 14.93
C ALA A 241 -0.17 -8.90 14.77
N ASN A 242 0.11 -7.79 14.09
CA ASN A 242 1.43 -7.28 13.77
C ASN A 242 1.63 -5.89 14.37
N ARG A 243 2.91 -5.47 14.44
CA ARG A 243 3.25 -4.06 14.70
C ARG A 243 2.54 -3.15 13.69
N ALA A 244 2.17 -1.95 14.14
CA ALA A 244 1.78 -0.90 13.20
C ALA A 244 2.94 -0.63 12.22
N PHE A 245 2.65 -0.01 11.09
CA PHE A 245 3.67 0.29 10.09
C PHE A 245 3.42 1.63 9.39
N GLU A 246 4.48 2.15 8.79
CA GLU A 246 4.46 3.19 7.75
C GLU A 246 4.82 2.55 6.39
N PHE A 247 4.22 3.03 5.32
CA PHE A 247 4.56 2.70 3.94
C PHE A 247 4.57 3.95 3.06
N ASP A 248 5.60 4.07 2.23
CA ASP A 248 5.82 5.23 1.36
C ASP A 248 5.52 5.01 -0.13
N GLY A 249 5.06 3.83 -0.50
CA GLY A 249 4.89 3.40 -1.89
C GLY A 249 5.98 2.41 -2.35
N SER A 250 7.10 2.35 -1.64
CA SER A 250 8.25 1.49 -1.95
C SER A 250 8.71 0.67 -0.73
N TYR A 251 8.85 1.30 0.43
CA TYR A 251 9.44 0.71 1.63
C TYR A 251 8.41 0.58 2.75
N PHE A 252 8.42 -0.60 3.37
CA PHE A 252 7.60 -0.94 4.53
C PHE A 252 8.43 -0.77 5.80
N VAL A 253 7.93 0.02 6.75
CA VAL A 253 8.65 0.42 7.96
C VAL A 253 7.81 0.06 9.18
N PRO A 254 8.14 -1.02 9.90
CA PRO A 254 7.46 -1.34 11.16
C PRO A 254 7.67 -0.23 12.21
N ILE A 255 6.60 0.13 12.89
CA ILE A 255 6.60 1.07 14.01
C ILE A 255 6.63 0.26 15.30
N ALA A 256 7.62 0.51 16.15
CA ALA A 256 7.69 -0.09 17.47
C ALA A 256 7.25 0.93 18.52
N THR A 257 6.19 0.58 19.26
CA THR A 257 5.59 1.43 20.29
C THR A 257 6.22 1.22 21.67
N GLY A 258 6.90 0.09 21.86
CA GLY A 258 7.44 -0.33 23.16
C GLY A 258 6.50 -1.23 23.96
N MET A 259 5.30 -1.51 23.45
CA MET A 259 4.38 -2.48 24.06
C MET A 259 4.95 -3.90 24.07
N THR A 260 4.76 -4.64 25.17
CA THR A 260 5.14 -6.06 25.27
C THR A 260 4.44 -6.91 24.21
N THR A 261 3.17 -6.61 23.96
CA THR A 261 2.38 -7.17 22.85
C THR A 261 2.05 -6.03 21.91
N ASP A 262 2.97 -5.74 20.99
CA ASP A 262 2.88 -4.63 20.04
C ASP A 262 2.03 -4.99 18.83
N THR A 263 0.73 -5.22 19.08
CA THR A 263 -0.26 -5.63 18.07
C THR A 263 -1.50 -4.73 18.13
N PRO A 264 -1.39 -3.45 17.72
CA PRO A 264 -2.50 -2.52 17.77
C PRO A 264 -3.60 -2.94 16.79
N LYS A 265 -4.86 -2.80 17.21
CA LYS A 265 -6.03 -3.21 16.43
C LYS A 265 -6.64 -2.06 15.62
N PHE A 266 -6.57 -0.85 16.15
CA PHE A 266 -7.10 0.34 15.48
C PHE A 266 -6.06 1.44 15.36
N ILE A 267 -6.14 2.19 14.27
CA ILE A 267 -5.19 3.24 13.92
C ILE A 267 -5.88 4.47 13.35
N THR A 268 -5.44 5.64 13.78
CA THR A 268 -5.83 6.89 13.14
C THR A 268 -4.76 7.96 13.32
N ALA A 269 -4.82 9.01 12.52
CA ALA A 269 -3.99 10.19 12.69
C ALA A 269 -4.88 11.34 13.16
N TYR A 270 -4.56 11.90 14.33
CA TYR A 270 -5.35 12.95 14.94
C TYR A 270 -4.42 13.94 15.66
N ARG A 271 -4.63 15.24 15.45
CA ARG A 271 -3.84 16.33 16.05
C ARG A 271 -2.32 16.17 15.87
N ASN A 272 -1.94 15.81 14.64
CA ASN A 272 -0.56 15.54 14.24
C ASN A 272 0.13 14.45 15.09
N LYS A 273 -0.64 13.49 15.63
CA LYS A 273 -0.14 12.30 16.35
C LYS A 273 -0.72 11.05 15.72
N LEU A 274 0.05 9.96 15.74
CA LEU A 274 -0.45 8.65 15.36
C LEU A 274 -1.08 8.00 16.60
N PHE A 275 -2.37 7.68 16.52
CA PHE A 275 -3.11 6.99 17.57
C PHE A 275 -3.18 5.50 17.25
N LEU A 276 -2.94 4.68 18.27
CA LEU A 276 -3.02 3.23 18.21
C LEU A 276 -3.83 2.69 19.40
N ALA A 277 -4.72 1.75 19.13
CA ALA A 277 -5.53 1.11 20.17
C ALA A 277 -5.07 -0.33 20.46
N PHE A 278 -4.76 -0.60 21.72
CA PHE A 278 -4.37 -1.91 22.24
C PHE A 278 -5.38 -2.38 23.28
N ARG A 279 -6.34 -3.21 22.88
CA ARG A 279 -7.46 -3.62 23.76
C ARG A 279 -8.16 -2.38 24.34
N GLY A 280 -8.05 -2.10 25.64
CA GLY A 280 -8.63 -0.90 26.29
C GLY A 280 -7.67 0.28 26.47
N SER A 281 -6.47 0.20 25.89
CA SER A 281 -5.44 1.23 25.95
C SER A 281 -5.45 2.04 24.64
N LEU A 282 -5.70 3.34 24.71
CA LEU A 282 -5.56 4.26 23.59
C LEU A 282 -4.24 5.01 23.74
N GLN A 283 -3.27 4.73 22.88
CA GLN A 283 -1.96 5.36 22.92
C GLN A 283 -1.75 6.29 21.74
N PHE A 284 -0.90 7.29 21.91
CA PHE A 284 -0.51 8.19 20.83
C PHE A 284 0.97 8.51 20.81
N SER A 285 1.50 8.68 19.61
CA SER A 285 2.89 9.06 19.38
C SER A 285 3.18 10.50 19.81
N THR A 286 4.47 10.82 19.85
CA THR A 286 4.95 12.20 19.90
C THR A 286 4.38 13.00 18.73
N THR A 287 4.07 14.28 18.96
CA THR A 287 3.55 15.19 17.93
C THR A 287 4.53 15.28 16.75
N GLY A 288 4.03 15.05 15.54
CA GLY A 288 4.79 15.14 14.29
C GLY A 288 5.78 14.00 14.04
N ASN A 289 5.90 13.04 14.96
CA ASN A 289 6.82 11.91 14.82
C ASN A 289 6.11 10.57 15.14
N PRO A 290 5.67 9.81 14.13
CA PRO A 290 4.95 8.55 14.32
C PRO A 290 5.83 7.41 14.88
N TYR A 291 7.16 7.61 14.96
CA TYR A 291 8.11 6.59 15.43
C TYR A 291 8.51 6.74 16.90
N MET A 292 8.11 7.83 17.55
CA MET A 292 8.57 8.17 18.89
C MET A 292 7.45 8.02 19.92
N TRP A 293 7.56 6.98 20.74
CA TRP A 293 6.57 6.53 21.71
C TRP A 293 7.12 6.61 23.14
N THR A 294 7.59 7.80 23.52
CA THR A 294 8.10 8.05 24.88
C THR A 294 7.38 9.23 25.55
N PRO A 295 7.01 9.11 26.84
CA PRO A 295 6.44 10.22 27.61
C PRO A 295 7.33 11.46 27.65
N LEU A 296 8.65 11.28 27.51
CA LEU A 296 9.62 12.37 27.58
C LEU A 296 9.43 13.42 26.47
N THR A 297 8.84 13.01 25.35
CA THR A 297 8.53 13.88 24.20
C THR A 297 7.02 14.04 23.97
N GLY A 298 6.21 13.64 24.97
CA GLY A 298 4.76 13.85 24.95
C GLY A 298 3.96 12.78 24.23
N ALA A 299 4.50 11.58 23.99
CA ALA A 299 3.67 10.40 23.72
C ALA A 299 2.99 9.96 25.02
N ASN A 300 1.76 9.47 24.98
CA ASN A 300 1.09 9.02 26.21
C ASN A 300 0.05 7.93 25.95
N GLU A 301 -0.50 7.40 27.04
CA GLU A 301 -1.58 6.44 27.07
C GLU A 301 -2.81 7.04 27.77
N ILE A 302 -4.00 6.71 27.27
CA ILE A 302 -5.29 6.95 27.90
C ILE A 302 -6.00 5.61 28.07
N GLY A 303 -6.23 5.21 29.33
CA GLY A 303 -7.04 4.04 29.64
C GLY A 303 -8.53 4.31 29.40
N VAL A 304 -9.17 3.51 28.55
CA VAL A 304 -10.59 3.67 28.18
C VAL A 304 -11.52 2.89 29.12
N GLY A 305 -10.99 1.88 29.82
CA GLY A 305 -11.73 1.08 30.81
C GLY A 305 -12.55 -0.08 30.23
N ASP A 306 -12.60 -0.24 28.91
CA ASP A 306 -13.20 -1.38 28.21
C ASP A 306 -12.43 -1.65 26.91
N THR A 307 -12.66 -2.80 26.27
CA THR A 307 -12.02 -3.13 24.99
C THR A 307 -12.51 -2.21 23.89
N ILE A 308 -11.60 -1.42 23.32
CA ILE A 308 -11.85 -0.54 22.17
C ILE A 308 -12.26 -1.41 20.98
N THR A 309 -13.28 -0.95 20.26
CA THR A 309 -13.89 -1.59 19.08
C THR A 309 -13.82 -0.70 17.83
N GLY A 310 -13.39 0.55 17.97
CA GLY A 310 -13.08 1.45 16.87
C GLY A 310 -12.67 2.83 17.36
N ILE A 311 -11.94 3.57 16.53
CA ILE A 311 -11.58 4.97 16.77
C ILE A 311 -11.87 5.76 15.50
N LEU A 312 -12.49 6.94 15.65
CA LEU A 312 -12.91 7.75 14.51
C LEU A 312 -12.73 9.24 14.80
N PRO A 313 -11.88 9.96 14.06
CA PRO A 313 -11.83 11.41 14.14
C PRO A 313 -13.16 12.01 13.73
N VAL A 314 -13.75 12.84 14.59
CA VAL A 314 -14.94 13.62 14.30
C VAL A 314 -14.50 14.98 13.80
N ALA A 315 -14.94 15.34 12.59
CA ALA A 315 -14.59 16.60 11.97
C ALA A 315 -15.05 17.78 12.84
N GLY A 316 -14.17 18.75 13.04
CA GLY A 316 -14.42 19.96 13.79
C GLY A 316 -13.22 20.91 13.68
N GLY A 317 -13.37 22.12 14.22
CA GLY A 317 -12.31 23.13 14.26
C GLY A 317 -11.23 22.80 15.28
N SER A 318 -10.26 23.70 15.43
CA SER A 318 -9.16 23.54 16.39
C SER A 318 -9.64 23.30 17.83
N SER A 319 -10.79 23.86 18.23
CA SER A 319 -11.40 23.67 19.55
C SER A 319 -12.57 22.67 19.59
N THR A 320 -13.09 22.23 18.45
CA THR A 320 -14.31 21.39 18.38
C THR A 320 -14.11 20.03 17.72
N GLY A 321 -12.97 19.82 17.04
CA GLY A 321 -12.58 18.49 16.58
C GLY A 321 -12.33 17.58 17.78
N ALA A 322 -12.80 16.35 17.68
CA ALA A 322 -12.71 15.35 18.73
C ALA A 322 -12.38 13.98 18.13
N LEU A 323 -12.00 13.03 18.97
CA LEU A 323 -11.81 11.64 18.58
C LEU A 323 -12.88 10.79 19.27
N ALA A 324 -13.78 10.19 18.49
CA ALA A 324 -14.72 9.21 19.03
C ALA A 324 -14.00 7.88 19.26
N VAL A 325 -14.21 7.30 20.44
CA VAL A 325 -13.61 6.06 20.89
C VAL A 325 -14.73 5.11 21.28
N PHE A 326 -14.95 4.10 20.46
CA PHE A 326 -15.96 3.08 20.69
C PHE A 326 -15.33 1.94 21.48
N SER A 327 -16.03 1.47 22.50
CA SER A 327 -15.68 0.25 23.23
C SER A 327 -16.81 -0.75 23.15
N ARG A 328 -16.64 -1.94 23.76
CA ARG A 328 -17.64 -3.01 23.70
C ARG A 328 -18.96 -2.62 24.36
N HIS A 329 -18.93 -1.83 25.43
CA HIS A 329 -20.12 -1.45 26.21
C HIS A 329 -20.31 0.06 26.34
N THR A 330 -19.31 0.87 25.97
CA THR A 330 -19.31 2.32 26.15
C THR A 330 -18.88 3.04 24.89
N THR A 331 -19.29 4.30 24.77
CA THR A 331 -18.73 5.23 23.79
C THR A 331 -18.18 6.43 24.54
N SER A 332 -16.96 6.82 24.21
CA SER A 332 -16.31 7.99 24.80
C SER A 332 -15.83 8.93 23.71
N ILE A 333 -15.77 10.22 24.01
CA ILE A 333 -15.21 11.25 23.14
C ILE A 333 -13.97 11.82 23.80
N LEU A 334 -12.86 11.81 23.07
CA LEU A 334 -11.62 12.46 23.46
C LEU A 334 -11.58 13.88 22.89
N TYR A 335 -11.58 14.85 23.80
CA TYR A 335 -11.36 16.27 23.49
C TYR A 335 -9.94 16.68 23.81
N GLY A 336 -9.47 17.76 23.17
CA GLY A 336 -8.11 18.27 23.32
C GLY A 336 -7.31 18.23 22.03
N SER A 337 -6.09 18.73 22.11
CA SER A 337 -5.16 18.93 21.00
C SER A 337 -3.72 18.47 21.30
N ALA A 338 -3.38 18.31 22.57
CA ALA A 338 -2.04 18.04 23.08
C ALA A 338 -2.08 17.04 24.25
N ALA A 339 -0.89 16.51 24.61
CA ALA A 339 -0.79 15.44 25.59
C ALA A 339 -1.29 15.84 27.00
N ASP A 340 -1.25 17.12 27.31
CA ASP A 340 -1.59 17.76 28.58
C ASP A 340 -3.05 18.25 28.67
N ASP A 341 -3.74 18.43 27.54
CA ASP A 341 -5.14 18.89 27.50
C ASP A 341 -6.15 17.78 27.13
N PHE A 342 -5.66 16.58 26.78
CA PHE A 342 -6.51 15.46 26.38
C PHE A 342 -7.43 15.01 27.52
N THR A 343 -8.74 15.12 27.30
CA THR A 343 -9.78 14.76 28.27
C THR A 343 -10.76 13.77 27.63
N MET A 344 -10.89 12.59 28.23
CA MET A 344 -11.85 11.56 27.80
C MET A 344 -13.18 11.77 28.53
N VAL A 345 -14.28 11.85 27.78
CA VAL A 345 -15.64 12.01 28.31
C VAL A 345 -16.51 10.85 27.85
N LEU A 346 -17.15 10.15 28.80
CA LEU A 346 -18.14 9.10 28.51
C LEU A 346 -19.44 9.76 28.04
N ILE A 347 -20.03 9.24 26.96
CA ILE A 347 -21.31 9.71 26.41
C ILE A 347 -22.39 8.63 26.42
#